data_AF-A0A3B4VEK4-F1
#
_entry.id   AF-A0A3B4VEK4-F1
#
_cell.length_a   1.000
_cell.length_b   1.000
_cell.length_c   1.000
_cell.angle_alpha   90.00
_cell.angle_beta   90.00
_cell.angle_gamma   90.00
#
_symmetry.space_group_name_H-M   'P 1'
#
loop_
_entity.id
_entity.type
_entity.pdbx_description
1 polymer ?
#
loop_
_entity_poly.entity_id
_entity_poly.type
_entity_poly.pdbx_seq_one_letter_code
_entity_poly.pdbx_strand_id
1 'polypeptide(L)'
;MASKNLASVRTDFIDSVSEPLLHKLLDKLLECKVVTQDELEDAGTQKTRADKARVVINTVLRKGPKACAALIAALCEEDQCLSTKLKLM
;
A
#
# COMPACT_ATOMS: atom_id res chain seq x y z
N MET A 1 -15.28 4.46 0.64
CA MET A 1 -15.22 3.03 0.25
C MET A 1 -13.79 2.51 0.25
N ALA A 2 -12.85 3.18 -0.43
CA ALA A 2 -11.42 2.80 -0.48
C ALA A 2 -10.79 2.34 0.85
N SER A 3 -10.93 3.11 1.94
CA SER A 3 -10.34 2.77 3.24
C SER A 3 -10.92 1.50 3.88
N LYS A 4 -12.20 1.18 3.65
CA LYS A 4 -12.81 -0.07 4.14
C LYS A 4 -12.31 -1.28 3.35
N ASN A 5 -12.21 -1.15 2.03
CA ASN A 5 -11.72 -2.23 1.18
C ASN A 5 -10.26 -2.55 1.52
N LEU A 6 -9.41 -1.52 1.65
CA LEU A 6 -8.01 -1.66 2.05
C LEU A 6 -7.82 -2.32 3.42
N ALA A 7 -8.64 -1.96 4.41
CA ALA A 7 -8.60 -2.59 5.72
C ALA A 7 -8.99 -4.08 5.66
N SER A 8 -9.95 -4.44 4.81
CA SER A 8 -10.41 -5.82 4.63
C SER A 8 -9.39 -6.68 3.89
N VAL A 9 -8.71 -6.13 2.90
CA VAL A 9 -7.76 -6.88 2.05
C VAL A 9 -6.32 -6.77 2.55
N ARG A 10 -6.09 -6.04 3.65
CA ARG A 10 -4.75 -5.79 4.22
C ARG A 10 -3.95 -7.09 4.37
N THR A 11 -4.58 -8.15 4.86
CA THR A 11 -3.91 -9.43 5.11
C THR A 11 -3.51 -10.11 3.80
N ASP A 12 -4.42 -10.20 2.84
CA ASP A 12 -4.14 -10.74 1.50
C ASP A 12 -3.12 -9.90 0.74
N PHE A 13 -3.15 -8.58 0.88
CA PHE A 13 -2.16 -7.68 0.29
C PHE A 13 -0.78 -7.94 0.86
N ILE A 14 -0.65 -8.02 2.19
CA ILE A 14 0.63 -8.29 2.87
C ILE A 14 1.23 -9.64 2.42
N ASP A 15 0.39 -10.66 2.22
CA ASP A 15 0.82 -11.98 1.80
C ASP A 15 1.16 -12.05 0.30
N SER A 16 0.34 -11.42 -0.54
CA SER A 16 0.45 -11.48 -2.00
C SER A 16 1.43 -10.45 -2.60
N VAL A 17 1.75 -9.36 -1.88
CA VAL A 17 2.65 -8.33 -2.39
C VAL A 17 4.10 -8.82 -2.43
N SER A 18 4.71 -8.69 -3.60
CA SER A 18 6.13 -8.95 -3.77
C SER A 18 6.95 -7.73 -3.34
N GLU A 19 8.15 -7.94 -2.82
CA GLU A 19 9.07 -6.87 -2.41
C GLU A 19 9.34 -5.81 -3.50
N PRO A 20 9.60 -6.17 -4.77
CA PRO A 20 9.73 -5.18 -5.85
C PRO A 20 8.44 -4.39 -6.10
N LEU A 21 7.27 -5.04 -6.04
CA LEU A 21 5.99 -4.35 -6.19
C LEU A 21 5.76 -3.37 -5.04
N LEU A 22 6.08 -3.77 -3.81
CA LEU A 22 6.01 -2.91 -2.63
C LEU A 22 6.90 -1.68 -2.78
N HIS A 23 8.11 -1.83 -3.31
CA HIS A 23 9.02 -0.70 -3.56
C HIS A 23 8.42 0.29 -4.56
N LYS A 24 7.88 -0.20 -5.69
CA LYS A 24 7.23 0.66 -6.68
C LYS A 24 6.00 1.38 -6.15
N LEU A 25 5.17 0.70 -5.35
CA LEU A 25 4.04 1.32 -4.68
C LEU A 25 4.48 2.45 -3.77
N LEU A 26 5.58 2.25 -3.06
CA LEU A 26 6.16 3.25 -2.17
C LEU A 26 6.67 4.48 -2.91
N ASP A 27 7.37 4.32 -4.03
CA ASP A 27 7.77 5.42 -4.92
C ASP A 27 6.54 6.23 -5.36
N LYS A 28 5.49 5.56 -5.88
CA LYS A 28 4.26 6.25 -6.31
C LYS A 28 3.57 7.00 -5.17
N LEU A 29 3.54 6.42 -3.96
CA LEU A 29 2.95 7.08 -2.79
C LEU A 29 3.76 8.32 -2.36
N LEU A 30 5.07 8.28 -2.52
CA LEU A 30 5.97 9.42 -2.30
C LEU A 30 5.75 10.51 -3.35
N GLU A 31 5.68 10.14 -4.62
CA GLU A 31 5.37 11.07 -5.72
C GLU A 31 4.02 11.76 -5.52
N CYS A 32 3.00 11.01 -5.09
CA CYS A 32 1.68 11.55 -4.76
C CYS A 32 1.66 12.35 -3.45
N LYS A 33 2.80 12.47 -2.74
CA LYS A 33 2.92 13.09 -1.40
C LYS A 33 1.92 12.53 -0.39
N VAL A 34 1.54 11.27 -0.58
CA VAL A 34 0.61 10.56 0.29
C VAL A 34 1.36 10.10 1.52
N VAL A 35 2.50 9.43 1.37
CA VAL A 35 3.41 9.09 2.48
C VAL A 35 4.58 10.06 2.51
N THR A 36 5.03 10.39 3.71
CA THR A 36 6.20 11.26 3.90
C THR A 36 7.46 10.40 3.88
N GLN A 37 8.62 10.97 3.51
CA GLN A 37 9.90 10.25 3.55
C GLN A 37 10.19 9.66 4.94
N ASP A 38 9.82 10.37 6.01
CA ASP A 38 9.95 9.90 7.39
C ASP A 38 9.15 8.61 7.66
N GLU A 39 7.90 8.54 7.17
CA GLU A 39 7.07 7.33 7.27
C GLU A 39 7.55 6.21 6.35
N LEU A 40 8.19 6.57 5.23
CA LEU A 40 8.83 5.61 4.34
C LEU A 40 10.07 5.00 5.00
N GLU A 41 10.91 5.80 5.63
CA GLU A 41 12.08 5.33 6.37
C GLU A 41 11.65 4.40 7.50
N ASP A 42 10.60 4.75 8.25
CA ASP A 42 10.03 3.87 9.28
C ASP A 42 9.56 2.52 8.71
N ALA A 43 8.87 2.53 7.56
CA ALA A 43 8.53 1.30 6.85
C ALA A 43 9.79 0.55 6.34
N GLY A 44 10.83 1.27 5.94
CA GLY A 44 12.12 0.75 5.51
C GLY A 44 12.94 0.10 6.63
N THR A 45 12.71 0.47 7.89
CA THR A 45 13.36 -0.19 9.05
C THR A 45 12.84 -1.61 9.29
N GLN A 46 11.71 -1.99 8.69
CA GLN A 46 11.12 -3.31 8.88
C GLN A 46 11.93 -4.42 8.21
N LYS A 47 12.24 -5.47 8.96
CA LYS A 47 13.04 -6.62 8.50
C LYS A 47 12.36 -7.48 7.43
N THR A 48 11.03 -7.43 7.33
CA THR A 48 10.27 -8.31 6.41
C THR A 48 9.38 -7.49 5.49
N ARG A 49 9.22 -7.95 4.24
CA ARG A 49 8.28 -7.35 3.27
C ARG A 49 6.85 -7.23 3.82
N ALA A 50 6.45 -8.22 4.63
CA ALA A 50 5.12 -8.29 5.19
C ALA A 50 4.88 -7.19 6.24
N ASP A 51 5.88 -6.97 7.11
CA ASP A 51 5.79 -5.92 8.12
C ASP A 51 5.87 -4.53 7.47
N LYS A 52 6.75 -4.36 6.48
CA LYS A 52 6.80 -3.14 5.65
C LYS A 52 5.44 -2.84 5.00
N ALA A 53 4.82 -3.82 4.35
CA ALA A 53 3.49 -3.66 3.76
C ALA A 53 2.41 -3.30 4.79
N ARG A 54 2.50 -3.87 6.00
CA ARG A 54 1.60 -3.54 7.11
C ARG A 54 1.73 -2.09 7.53
N VAL A 55 2.96 -1.60 7.70
CA VAL A 55 3.23 -0.20 8.08
C VAL A 55 2.65 0.74 7.02
N VAL A 56 2.94 0.49 5.73
CA VAL A 56 2.43 1.29 4.61
C VAL A 56 0.91 1.37 4.59
N ILE A 57 0.23 0.23 4.70
CA ILE A 57 -1.24 0.21 4.77
C ILE A 57 -1.76 1.01 5.96
N ASN A 58 -1.15 0.83 7.13
CA ASN A 58 -1.60 1.50 8.34
C ASN A 58 -1.42 3.03 8.25
N THR A 59 -0.33 3.47 7.63
CA THR A 59 -0.06 4.88 7.34
C THR A 59 -1.10 5.47 6.40
N VAL A 60 -1.39 4.84 5.26
CA VAL A 60 -2.41 5.37 4.33
C VAL A 60 -3.82 5.33 4.93
N LEU A 61 -4.13 4.35 5.79
CA LEU A 61 -5.39 4.30 6.54
C LEU A 61 -5.50 5.46 7.52
N ARG A 62 -4.41 5.79 8.24
CA ARG A 62 -4.37 6.92 9.17
C ARG A 62 -4.50 8.27 8.46
N LYS A 63 -3.95 8.42 7.26
CA LYS A 63 -4.11 9.65 6.46
C LYS A 63 -5.50 9.80 5.84
N GLY A 64 -6.22 8.70 5.72
CA GLY A 64 -7.63 8.69 5.34
C GLY A 64 -7.89 8.29 3.89
N PRO A 65 -9.13 8.50 3.42
CA PRO A 65 -9.62 7.85 2.20
C PRO A 65 -8.90 8.30 0.93
N LYS A 66 -8.36 9.52 0.87
CA LYS A 66 -7.58 10.00 -0.29
C LYS A 66 -6.28 9.21 -0.46
N ALA A 67 -5.57 8.97 0.65
CA ALA A 67 -4.35 8.17 0.66
C ALA A 67 -4.63 6.71 0.28
N CYS A 68 -5.73 6.15 0.80
CA CYS A 68 -6.18 4.81 0.45
C CYS A 68 -6.50 4.68 -1.05
N ALA A 69 -7.17 5.67 -1.63
CA ALA A 69 -7.48 5.67 -3.07
C ALA A 69 -6.21 5.73 -3.93
N ALA A 70 -5.21 6.53 -3.53
CA ALA A 70 -3.93 6.60 -4.23
C ALA A 70 -3.15 5.28 -4.17
N LEU A 71 -3.14 4.59 -3.02
CA LEU A 71 -2.52 3.26 -2.91
C LEU A 71 -3.21 2.24 -3.83
N ILE A 72 -4.54 2.23 -3.86
CA ILE A 72 -5.31 1.33 -4.72
C ILE A 72 -5.05 1.64 -6.20
N ALA A 73 -5.00 2.91 -6.58
CA ALA A 73 -4.69 3.33 -7.94
C ALA A 73 -3.29 2.87 -8.36
N ALA A 74 -2.27 3.12 -7.53
CA ALA A 74 -0.92 2.67 -7.78
C ALA A 74 -0.82 1.14 -7.90
N LEU A 75 -1.55 0.40 -7.05
CA LEU A 75 -1.61 -1.06 -7.14
C LEU A 75 -2.29 -1.54 -8.41
N CYS A 76 -3.37 -0.89 -8.83
CA CYS A 76 -4.05 -1.21 -10.07
C CYS A 76 -3.15 -0.97 -11.30
N GLU A 77 -2.36 0.11 -11.27
CA GLU A 77 -1.42 0.42 -12.36
C GLU A 77 -0.24 -0.54 -12.41
N GLU A 78 0.35 -0.89 -11.26
CA GLU A 78 1.52 -1.78 -11.22
C GLU A 78 1.15 -3.26 -11.33
N ASP A 79 0.02 -3.68 -10.76
CA ASP A 79 -0.43 -5.06 -10.75
C ASP A 79 -1.98 -5.16 -10.74
N GLN A 80 -2.55 -5.09 -11.93
CA GLN A 80 -3.98 -5.24 -12.13
C GLN A 80 -4.49 -6.61 -11.66
N CYS A 81 -3.70 -7.66 -11.78
CA CYS A 81 -4.06 -9.02 -11.35
C CYS A 81 -4.26 -9.08 -9.83
N LEU A 82 -3.35 -8.48 -9.07
CA LEU A 82 -3.49 -8.35 -7.62
C LEU A 82 -4.68 -7.47 -7.24
N SER A 83 -4.87 -6.34 -7.91
CA SER A 83 -6.03 -5.48 -7.64
C SER A 83 -7.38 -6.22 -7.84
N THR A 84 -7.45 -7.08 -8.86
CA THR A 84 -8.62 -7.92 -9.16
C THR A 84 -8.77 -9.04 -8.13
N LYS A 85 -7.67 -9.71 -7.76
CA LYS A 85 -7.66 -10.76 -6.72
C LYS A 85 -8.14 -10.22 -5.38
N LEU A 86 -7.69 -9.02 -5.02
CA LEU A 86 -8.06 -8.33 -3.78
C LEU A 86 -9.44 -7.65 -3.87
N LYS A 87 -10.13 -7.70 -5.02
CA LYS A 87 -11.45 -7.05 -5.22
C LYS A 87 -11.43 -5.57 -4.85
N LEU A 88 -10.35 -4.89 -5.25
CA LEU A 88 -10.16 -3.46 -5.03
C LEU A 88 -10.77 -2.61 -6.16
N MET A 89 -11.10 -3.24 -7.29
CA MET A 89 -11.96 -2.70 -8.36
C MET A 89 -13.44 -2.94 -8.08
#